data_AF-A0AAU9QTF2-F1
#
_entry.id   AF-A0AAU9QTF2-F1
#
_cell.length_a   1.000
_cell.length_b   1.000
_cell.length_c   1.000
_cell.angle_alpha   90.00
_cell.angle_beta   90.00
_cell.angle_gamma   90.00
#
_symmetry.space_group_name_H-M   'P 1'
#
loop_
_entity.id
_entity.type
_entity.pdbx_description
1 polymer ?
#
loop_
_entity_poly.entity_id
_entity_poly.type
_entity_poly.pdbx_seq_one_letter_code
_entity_poly.pdbx_strand_id
1 'polypeptide(L)'
;MRKVITSLAIIVASITSSSAGAFTYDSYTQILAAAQRADKKLVAVMSPSDDINFARAKLLPYQTNKLQSIYSKYGRYIPSDVKRALSKKGYDQTQFVLRRGGFGKVLINNIPDTYDVLYKAAKAETEIEIKLALASYLTHLTVQSYQPISKVVYFDHREFSRGDGGGANYCLFKPKNKTPKCKYNLRNLWFSYLDGYAFDLQSPLPPSPIETIIENAANQAVYAYAIRQYSTPSRAYREKTFEVLSKQADLAAAHVLFLWRDIFSSN
;
A
#
# COMPACT_ATOMS: atom_id res chain seq x y z
N MET A 1 -48.52 -28.61 3.70
CA MET A 1 -48.34 -27.21 3.25
C MET A 1 -47.03 -26.68 3.82
N ARG A 2 -45.94 -26.70 3.04
CA ARG A 2 -44.63 -26.21 3.48
C ARG A 2 -44.45 -24.77 3.01
N LYS A 3 -44.27 -23.86 3.95
CA LYS A 3 -43.95 -22.45 3.70
C LYS A 3 -42.48 -22.37 3.25
N VAL A 4 -42.25 -21.99 2.00
CA VAL A 4 -40.93 -21.62 1.51
C VAL A 4 -40.70 -20.16 1.89
N ILE A 5 -39.82 -19.95 2.87
CA ILE A 5 -39.30 -18.62 3.19
C ILE A 5 -38.13 -18.41 2.22
N THR A 6 -38.35 -17.65 1.16
CA THR A 6 -37.29 -17.16 0.29
C THR A 6 -36.48 -16.12 1.07
N SER A 7 -35.33 -16.58 1.59
CA SER A 7 -34.36 -15.73 2.25
C SER A 7 -33.80 -14.70 1.28
N LEU A 8 -34.11 -13.43 1.57
CA LEU A 8 -33.49 -12.24 1.00
C LEU A 8 -31.97 -12.32 1.25
N ALA A 9 -31.20 -12.71 0.24
CA ALA A 9 -29.76 -12.70 0.28
C ALA A 9 -29.27 -11.25 0.17
N ILE A 10 -29.34 -10.51 1.28
CA ILE A 10 -28.53 -9.31 1.46
C ILE A 10 -27.09 -9.82 1.55
N ILE A 11 -26.37 -9.71 0.44
CA ILE A 11 -24.91 -9.78 0.41
C ILE A 11 -24.43 -8.53 1.16
N VAL A 12 -24.48 -8.57 2.49
CA VAL A 12 -23.56 -7.80 3.30
C VAL A 12 -22.23 -8.50 3.07
N ALA A 13 -21.53 -8.05 2.01
CA ALA A 13 -20.09 -8.20 1.92
C ALA A 13 -19.54 -7.58 3.20
N SER A 14 -19.47 -8.40 4.23
CA SER A 14 -18.76 -8.12 5.45
C SER A 14 -17.33 -8.00 4.97
N ILE A 15 -16.91 -6.76 4.74
CA ILE A 15 -15.54 -6.34 4.52
C ILE A 15 -14.81 -6.81 5.78
N THR A 16 -14.38 -8.06 5.75
CA THR A 16 -13.34 -8.58 6.61
C THR A 16 -12.09 -7.82 6.16
N SER A 17 -11.87 -6.71 6.86
CA SER A 17 -10.68 -5.88 6.77
C SER A 17 -9.46 -6.71 7.15
N SER A 18 -8.91 -7.40 6.15
CA SER A 18 -7.54 -7.88 6.18
C SER A 18 -6.98 -7.92 4.77
N SER A 19 -6.89 -6.77 4.14
CA SER A 19 -5.72 -6.50 3.29
C SER A 19 -4.87 -5.52 4.08
N ALA A 20 -3.64 -5.94 4.37
CA ALA A 20 -2.64 -5.16 5.10
C ALA A 20 -2.08 -4.04 4.22
N GLY A 21 -2.94 -3.24 3.58
CA GLY A 21 -2.52 -2.12 2.76
C GLY A 21 -1.97 -0.99 3.64
N ALA A 22 -0.79 -0.50 3.33
CA ALA A 22 -0.18 0.73 3.84
C ALA A 22 -1.14 1.92 3.83
N PHE A 23 -1.76 2.22 2.70
CA PHE A 23 -2.85 3.18 2.63
C PHE A 23 -4.17 2.42 2.58
N THR A 24 -5.25 3.06 3.02
CA THR A 24 -6.59 2.58 2.72
C THR A 24 -6.80 2.49 1.21
N TYR A 25 -7.82 1.73 0.81
CA TYR A 25 -8.25 1.69 -0.58
C TYR A 25 -8.52 3.10 -1.12
N ASP A 26 -9.22 3.92 -0.36
CA ASP A 26 -9.60 5.28 -0.77
C ASP A 26 -8.35 6.14 -1.01
N SER A 27 -7.43 6.25 -0.05
CA SER A 27 -6.20 7.04 -0.22
C SER A 27 -5.33 6.50 -1.36
N TYR A 28 -5.20 5.18 -1.51
CA TYR A 28 -4.50 4.57 -2.64
C TYR A 28 -5.12 5.03 -3.98
N THR A 29 -6.44 4.95 -4.13
CA THR A 29 -7.10 5.35 -5.38
C THR A 29 -6.92 6.84 -5.69
N GLN A 30 -6.89 7.70 -4.67
CA GLN A 30 -6.67 9.14 -4.83
C GLN A 30 -5.22 9.47 -5.26
N ILE A 31 -4.22 8.78 -4.68
CA ILE A 31 -2.81 8.89 -5.11
C ILE A 31 -2.68 8.52 -6.59
N LEU A 32 -3.32 7.42 -7.01
CA LEU A 32 -3.30 7.03 -8.41
C LEU A 32 -4.03 8.02 -9.31
N ALA A 33 -5.18 8.54 -8.86
CA ALA A 33 -5.93 9.55 -9.60
C ALA A 33 -5.12 10.84 -9.81
N ALA A 34 -4.31 11.25 -8.83
CA ALA A 34 -3.40 12.37 -8.97
C ALA A 34 -2.34 12.12 -10.06
N ALA A 35 -1.69 10.95 -10.06
CA ALA A 35 -0.75 10.56 -11.10
C ALA A 35 -1.40 10.49 -12.50
N GLN A 36 -2.62 9.95 -12.59
CA GLN A 36 -3.38 9.87 -13.85
C GLN A 36 -3.72 11.25 -14.42
N ARG A 37 -4.13 12.20 -13.57
CA ARG A 37 -4.48 13.57 -13.99
C ARG A 37 -3.29 14.33 -14.56
N ALA A 38 -2.07 14.02 -14.09
CA ALA A 38 -0.85 14.68 -14.52
C ALA A 38 -0.40 14.29 -15.95
N ASP A 39 -0.83 13.14 -16.49
CA ASP A 39 -0.45 12.71 -17.85
C ASP A 39 -1.55 11.89 -18.54
N LYS A 40 -2.49 12.61 -19.16
CA LYS A 40 -3.62 11.98 -19.88
C LYS A 40 -3.18 11.15 -21.09
N LYS A 41 -2.04 11.48 -21.72
CA LYS A 41 -1.54 10.73 -22.89
C LYS A 41 -1.05 9.36 -22.46
N LEU A 42 -0.30 9.30 -21.36
CA LEU A 42 0.15 8.03 -20.78
C LEU A 42 -1.03 7.13 -20.38
N VAL A 43 -2.09 7.70 -19.80
CA VAL A 43 -3.30 6.95 -19.45
C VAL A 43 -3.97 6.30 -20.68
N ALA A 44 -3.96 6.99 -21.83
CA ALA A 44 -4.48 6.46 -23.08
C ALA A 44 -3.64 5.26 -23.59
N VAL A 45 -2.31 5.33 -23.48
CA VAL A 45 -1.41 4.20 -23.80
C VAL A 45 -1.67 3.00 -22.88
N MET A 46 -1.91 3.27 -21.60
CA MET A 46 -2.21 2.24 -20.59
C MET A 46 -3.67 1.75 -20.63
N SER A 47 -4.51 2.31 -21.50
CA SER A 47 -5.92 1.94 -21.64
C SER A 47 -6.34 1.87 -23.12
N PRO A 48 -5.74 0.96 -23.90
CA PRO A 48 -5.99 0.86 -25.34
C PRO A 48 -7.43 0.43 -25.70
N SER A 49 -8.17 -0.18 -24.77
CA SER A 49 -9.56 -0.58 -24.99
C SER A 49 -10.37 -0.62 -23.69
N ASP A 50 -11.69 -0.72 -23.80
CA ASP A 50 -12.58 -0.89 -22.63
C ASP A 50 -12.30 -2.19 -21.86
N ASP A 51 -11.76 -3.21 -22.55
CA ASP A 51 -11.42 -4.49 -21.95
C ASP A 51 -10.04 -4.49 -21.28
N ILE A 52 -9.10 -3.75 -21.85
CA ILE A 52 -7.73 -3.59 -21.36
C ILE A 52 -7.55 -2.15 -20.92
N ASN A 53 -7.85 -1.86 -19.66
CA ASN A 53 -7.69 -0.52 -19.11
C ASN A 53 -7.07 -0.51 -17.72
N PHE A 54 -6.33 0.57 -17.45
CA PHE A 54 -5.64 0.75 -16.18
C PHE A 54 -6.60 0.86 -14.99
N ALA A 55 -7.83 1.36 -15.18
CA ALA A 55 -8.80 1.49 -14.10
C ALA A 55 -9.20 0.12 -13.51
N ARG A 56 -9.25 -0.93 -14.33
CA ARG A 56 -9.44 -2.33 -13.90
C ARG A 56 -8.15 -2.93 -13.34
N ALA A 57 -7.01 -2.66 -13.99
CA ALA A 57 -5.71 -3.24 -13.62
C ALA A 57 -5.18 -2.73 -12.27
N LYS A 58 -5.38 -1.45 -11.93
CA LYS A 58 -4.81 -0.84 -10.71
C LYS A 58 -5.24 -1.49 -9.39
N LEU A 59 -6.29 -2.31 -9.41
CA LEU A 59 -6.85 -3.01 -8.25
C LEU A 59 -6.42 -4.49 -8.16
N LEU A 60 -5.64 -4.98 -9.13
CA LEU A 60 -5.15 -6.37 -9.19
C LEU A 60 -4.46 -6.85 -7.90
N PRO A 61 -3.64 -6.04 -7.20
CA PRO A 61 -2.96 -6.48 -5.97
C PRO A 61 -3.90 -6.86 -4.83
N TYR A 62 -5.15 -6.39 -4.86
CA TYR A 62 -6.16 -6.68 -3.85
C TYR A 62 -7.04 -7.89 -4.18
N GLN A 63 -6.72 -8.61 -5.25
CA GLN A 63 -7.58 -9.65 -5.82
C GLN A 63 -6.89 -11.02 -5.79
N THR A 64 -7.63 -12.05 -5.41
CA THR A 64 -7.07 -13.34 -4.95
C THR A 64 -6.42 -14.19 -6.02
N ASN A 65 -6.73 -14.02 -7.32
CA ASN A 65 -6.16 -14.83 -8.41
C ASN A 65 -6.25 -14.12 -9.76
N LYS A 66 -5.27 -13.27 -10.13
CA LYS A 66 -5.36 -12.51 -11.38
C LYS A 66 -4.15 -12.51 -12.29
N LEU A 67 -2.93 -12.57 -11.76
CA LEU A 67 -1.76 -12.62 -12.65
C LEU A 67 -1.74 -13.94 -13.45
N GLN A 68 -2.00 -15.08 -12.78
CA GLN A 68 -2.03 -16.39 -13.43
C GLN A 68 -3.10 -16.46 -14.53
N SER A 69 -4.31 -15.94 -14.28
CA SER A 69 -5.39 -15.98 -15.27
C SER A 69 -5.07 -15.10 -16.48
N ILE A 70 -4.46 -13.92 -16.27
CA ILE A 70 -4.02 -13.05 -17.38
C ILE A 70 -2.95 -13.77 -18.22
N TYR A 71 -1.92 -14.34 -17.62
CA TYR A 71 -0.90 -15.11 -18.35
C TYR A 71 -1.50 -16.29 -19.13
N SER A 72 -2.43 -17.03 -18.51
CA SER A 72 -3.07 -18.20 -19.12
C SER A 72 -3.96 -17.84 -20.32
N LYS A 73 -4.56 -16.64 -20.40
CA LYS A 73 -5.29 -16.18 -21.60
C LYS A 73 -4.43 -16.20 -22.86
N TYR A 74 -3.13 -15.95 -22.69
CA TYR A 74 -2.14 -15.93 -23.77
C TYR A 74 -1.37 -17.25 -23.89
N GLY A 75 -1.80 -18.32 -23.21
CA GLY A 75 -1.09 -19.60 -23.20
C GLY A 75 0.31 -19.55 -22.56
N ARG A 76 0.60 -18.51 -21.76
CA ARG A 76 1.91 -18.29 -21.13
C ARG A 76 1.89 -18.72 -19.66
N TYR A 77 3.06 -19.12 -19.16
CA TYR A 77 3.29 -19.33 -17.73
C TYR A 77 3.86 -18.05 -17.11
N ILE A 78 3.55 -17.82 -15.83
CA ILE A 78 4.22 -16.76 -15.07
C ILE A 78 5.71 -17.13 -14.93
N PRO A 79 6.64 -16.20 -15.25
CA PRO A 79 8.06 -16.38 -15.00
C PRO A 79 8.34 -16.84 -13.56
N SER A 80 9.27 -17.79 -13.42
CA SER A 80 9.50 -18.47 -12.12
C SER A 80 9.97 -17.52 -11.01
N ASP A 81 10.74 -16.51 -11.37
CA ASP A 81 11.20 -15.42 -10.51
C ASP A 81 10.06 -14.53 -10.05
N VAL A 82 9.17 -14.10 -10.96
CA VAL A 82 7.96 -13.32 -10.65
C VAL A 82 7.03 -14.12 -9.72
N LYS A 83 6.80 -15.40 -10.05
CA LYS A 83 5.98 -16.29 -9.22
C LYS A 83 6.56 -16.45 -7.82
N ARG A 84 7.89 -16.62 -7.72
CA ARG A 84 8.61 -16.74 -6.45
C ARG A 84 8.57 -15.45 -5.64
N ALA A 85 8.73 -14.29 -6.28
CA ALA A 85 8.67 -13.00 -5.60
C ALA A 85 7.28 -12.77 -4.97
N LEU A 86 6.22 -13.00 -5.73
CA LEU A 86 4.84 -12.81 -5.27
C LEU A 86 4.34 -13.88 -4.28
N SER A 87 4.94 -15.08 -4.26
CA SER A 87 4.56 -16.13 -3.32
C SER A 87 5.19 -15.97 -1.93
N LYS A 88 6.15 -15.04 -1.77
CA LYS A 88 6.74 -14.73 -0.46
C LYS A 88 5.66 -14.16 0.47
N LYS A 89 5.57 -14.70 1.69
CA LYS A 89 4.72 -14.13 2.74
C LYS A 89 5.19 -12.70 3.02
N GLY A 90 4.27 -11.74 2.88
CA GLY A 90 4.60 -10.31 3.02
C GLY A 90 5.53 -9.81 1.91
N TYR A 91 5.33 -10.25 0.66
CA TYR A 91 6.08 -9.77 -0.51
C TYR A 91 6.06 -8.23 -0.61
N ASP A 92 4.98 -7.61 -0.14
CA ASP A 92 4.73 -6.17 -0.13
C ASP A 92 5.17 -5.47 1.17
N GLN A 93 6.01 -6.12 1.97
CA GLN A 93 6.42 -5.61 3.27
C GLN A 93 7.93 -5.38 3.38
N THR A 94 8.29 -4.27 3.99
CA THR A 94 9.63 -4.02 4.53
C THR A 94 9.45 -3.30 5.85
N GLN A 95 10.02 -3.87 6.91
CA GLN A 95 9.74 -3.47 8.29
C GLN A 95 11.01 -3.46 9.13
N PHE A 96 11.24 -2.35 9.82
CA PHE A 96 12.31 -2.15 10.77
C PHE A 96 11.80 -2.30 12.20
N VAL A 97 12.63 -2.83 13.09
CA VAL A 97 12.36 -2.72 14.53
C VAL A 97 12.53 -1.27 14.95
N LEU A 98 11.55 -0.70 15.64
CA LEU A 98 11.68 0.58 16.33
C LEU A 98 11.64 0.36 17.85
N ARG A 99 12.58 0.97 18.58
CA ARG A 99 12.63 1.00 20.04
C ARG A 99 12.74 2.44 20.52
N ARG A 100 12.56 2.67 21.82
CA ARG A 100 12.76 4.00 22.44
C ARG A 100 14.16 4.58 22.18
N GLY A 101 15.18 3.74 21.99
CA GLY A 101 16.55 4.16 21.67
C GLY A 101 16.87 4.31 20.18
N GLY A 102 15.88 4.17 19.28
CA GLY A 102 16.06 4.26 17.83
C GLY A 102 15.76 2.94 17.10
N PHE A 103 16.22 2.87 15.84
CA PHE A 103 16.04 1.71 14.99
C PHE A 103 16.88 0.52 15.46
N GLY A 104 16.30 -0.67 15.36
CA GLY A 104 17.00 -1.94 15.49
C GLY A 104 17.16 -2.64 14.14
N LYS A 105 17.26 -3.97 14.16
CA LYS A 105 17.38 -4.80 12.95
C LYS A 105 16.15 -4.69 12.03
N VAL A 106 16.35 -5.03 10.77
CA VAL A 106 15.27 -5.25 9.79
C VAL A 106 14.56 -6.58 10.12
N LEU A 107 13.23 -6.57 10.18
CA LEU A 107 12.39 -7.76 10.41
C LEU A 107 12.01 -8.45 9.10
N ILE A 108 11.62 -7.66 8.10
CA ILE A 108 11.16 -8.11 6.79
C ILE A 108 11.77 -7.14 5.77
N ASN A 109 12.30 -7.65 4.66
CA ASN A 109 12.92 -6.83 3.60
C ASN A 109 12.56 -7.35 2.20
N ASN A 110 11.27 -7.51 1.91
CA ASN A 110 10.83 -8.15 0.67
C ASN A 110 10.52 -7.17 -0.46
N ILE A 111 10.19 -5.90 -0.16
CA ILE A 111 9.78 -4.92 -1.18
C ILE A 111 10.90 -4.71 -2.21
N PRO A 112 12.18 -4.45 -1.84
CA PRO A 112 13.22 -4.17 -2.82
C PRO A 112 13.39 -5.28 -3.87
N ASP A 113 13.56 -6.53 -3.44
CA ASP A 113 13.71 -7.68 -4.33
C ASP A 113 12.45 -7.92 -5.19
N THR A 114 11.26 -7.80 -4.59
CA THR A 114 10.01 -7.98 -5.34
C THR A 114 9.81 -6.87 -6.38
N TYR A 115 10.15 -5.63 -6.01
CA TYR A 115 10.09 -4.48 -6.89
C TYR A 115 11.00 -4.67 -8.10
N ASP A 116 12.26 -5.02 -7.89
CA ASP A 116 13.24 -5.21 -8.96
C ASP A 116 12.83 -6.30 -9.96
N VAL A 117 12.35 -7.44 -9.44
CA VAL A 117 11.89 -8.56 -10.27
C VAL A 117 10.69 -8.15 -11.13
N LEU A 118 9.68 -7.52 -10.51
CA LEU A 118 8.49 -7.08 -11.24
C LEU A 118 8.81 -5.96 -12.23
N TYR A 119 9.73 -5.05 -11.90
CA TYR A 119 10.12 -3.93 -12.74
C TYR A 119 10.80 -4.41 -14.02
N LYS A 120 11.78 -5.32 -13.90
CA LYS A 120 12.42 -5.97 -15.05
C LYS A 120 11.41 -6.71 -15.92
N ALA A 121 10.50 -7.47 -15.30
CA ALA A 121 9.45 -8.17 -16.03
C ALA A 121 8.49 -7.22 -16.76
N ALA A 122 8.07 -6.12 -16.13
CA ALA A 122 7.15 -5.14 -16.72
C ALA A 122 7.79 -4.40 -17.91
N LYS A 123 9.07 -4.02 -17.79
CA LYS A 123 9.82 -3.35 -18.88
C LYS A 123 10.02 -4.27 -20.08
N ALA A 124 10.31 -5.55 -19.85
CA ALA A 124 10.55 -6.53 -20.92
C ALA A 124 9.28 -7.05 -21.59
N GLU A 125 8.11 -6.91 -20.96
CA GLU A 125 6.85 -7.43 -21.49
C GLU A 125 6.41 -6.66 -22.75
N THR A 126 5.83 -7.36 -23.72
CA THR A 126 5.25 -6.78 -24.94
C THR A 126 3.73 -6.81 -24.91
N GLU A 127 3.14 -7.81 -24.27
CA GLU A 127 1.68 -7.94 -24.13
C GLU A 127 1.14 -6.91 -23.14
N ILE A 128 0.32 -5.99 -23.65
CA ILE A 128 -0.14 -4.83 -22.88
C ILE A 128 -0.94 -5.20 -21.62
N GLU A 129 -1.79 -6.25 -21.67
CA GLU A 129 -2.57 -6.68 -20.50
C GLU A 129 -1.66 -7.27 -19.40
N ILE A 130 -0.64 -8.05 -19.78
CA ILE A 130 0.36 -8.59 -18.84
C ILE A 130 1.22 -7.45 -18.28
N LYS A 131 1.67 -6.53 -19.14
CA LYS A 131 2.45 -5.36 -18.74
C LYS A 131 1.69 -4.51 -17.72
N LEU A 132 0.42 -4.23 -17.98
CA LEU A 132 -0.47 -3.51 -17.05
C LEU A 132 -0.64 -4.25 -15.74
N ALA A 133 -0.74 -5.57 -15.77
CA ALA A 133 -0.84 -6.38 -14.56
C ALA A 133 0.40 -6.25 -13.69
N LEU A 134 1.59 -6.45 -14.27
CA LEU A 134 2.88 -6.30 -13.58
C LEU A 134 3.07 -4.87 -13.05
N ALA A 135 2.79 -3.87 -13.89
CA ALA A 135 2.85 -2.46 -13.49
C ALA A 135 1.90 -2.13 -12.33
N SER A 136 0.76 -2.80 -12.23
CA SER A 136 -0.18 -2.60 -11.12
C SER A 136 0.34 -3.15 -9.79
N TYR A 137 1.03 -4.30 -9.80
CA TYR A 137 1.74 -4.79 -8.61
C TYR A 137 2.89 -3.86 -8.21
N LEU A 138 3.69 -3.38 -9.17
CA LEU A 138 4.74 -2.38 -8.91
C LEU A 138 4.20 -1.08 -8.33
N THR A 139 3.07 -0.61 -8.87
CA THR A 139 2.38 0.59 -8.39
C THR A 139 1.98 0.42 -6.93
N HIS A 140 1.41 -0.74 -6.57
CA HIS A 140 1.11 -1.07 -5.17
C HIS A 140 2.38 -1.03 -4.32
N LEU A 141 3.46 -1.74 -4.69
CA LEU A 141 4.72 -1.71 -3.94
C LEU A 141 5.30 -0.31 -3.76
N THR A 142 5.21 0.53 -4.80
CA THR A 142 5.64 1.93 -4.77
C THR A 142 4.85 2.70 -3.72
N VAL A 143 3.52 2.69 -3.80
CA VAL A 143 2.66 3.40 -2.85
C VAL A 143 2.82 2.85 -1.43
N GLN A 144 2.95 1.53 -1.27
CA GLN A 144 3.25 0.90 0.01
C GLN A 144 4.54 1.44 0.62
N SER A 145 5.56 1.74 -0.20
CA SER A 145 6.87 2.21 0.25
C SER A 145 6.83 3.57 0.93
N TYR A 146 5.86 4.42 0.60
CA TYR A 146 5.72 5.76 1.17
C TYR A 146 4.93 5.82 2.48
N GLN A 147 4.26 4.74 2.93
CA GLN A 147 3.49 4.81 4.18
C GLN A 147 4.35 4.59 5.42
N PRO A 148 4.55 5.60 6.29
CA PRO A 148 5.51 5.51 7.39
C PRO A 148 5.19 4.41 8.39
N ILE A 149 3.96 4.37 8.94
CA ILE A 149 3.60 3.42 10.02
C ILE A 149 3.70 1.95 9.56
N SER A 150 3.67 1.68 8.25
CA SER A 150 3.83 0.34 7.70
C SER A 150 5.27 -0.17 7.73
N LYS A 151 6.25 0.74 7.87
CA LYS A 151 7.69 0.44 7.80
C LYS A 151 8.32 0.10 9.14
N VAL A 152 7.58 0.23 10.23
CA VAL A 152 8.13 -0.05 11.56
C VAL A 152 7.23 -0.97 12.35
N VAL A 153 7.84 -1.73 13.24
CA VAL A 153 7.14 -2.44 14.32
C VAL A 153 7.77 -1.96 15.62
N TYR A 154 6.96 -1.39 16.51
CA TYR A 154 7.46 -0.82 17.76
C TYR A 154 7.58 -1.88 18.84
N PHE A 155 8.73 -1.91 19.50
CA PHE A 155 9.03 -2.81 20.60
C PHE A 155 9.31 -2.01 21.88
N ASP A 156 8.59 -2.40 22.93
CA ASP A 156 8.82 -1.97 24.31
C ASP A 156 8.90 -3.22 25.20
N HIS A 157 9.92 -3.30 26.05
CA HIS A 157 10.20 -4.45 26.89
C HIS A 157 9.06 -4.81 27.85
N ARG A 158 8.13 -3.89 28.11
CA ARG A 158 6.95 -4.13 28.98
C ARG A 158 5.69 -4.46 28.18
N GLU A 159 5.21 -3.53 27.37
CA GLU A 159 3.89 -3.63 26.72
C GLU A 159 3.94 -4.30 25.34
N PHE A 160 5.06 -4.21 24.62
CA PHE A 160 5.18 -4.67 23.23
C PHE A 160 6.42 -5.56 23.04
N SER A 161 6.59 -6.57 23.90
CA SER A 161 7.75 -7.48 23.85
C SER A 161 7.85 -8.28 22.55
N ARG A 162 6.72 -8.50 21.87
CA ARG A 162 6.60 -9.17 20.56
C ARG A 162 6.35 -8.20 19.40
N GLY A 163 6.44 -6.90 19.67
CA GLY A 163 6.08 -5.86 18.71
C GLY A 163 4.59 -5.51 18.77
N ASP A 164 4.27 -4.29 18.36
CA ASP A 164 2.92 -3.74 18.36
C ASP A 164 2.11 -4.06 17.08
N GLY A 165 2.65 -4.91 16.19
CA GLY A 165 2.02 -5.26 14.91
C GLY A 165 1.95 -4.09 13.92
N GLY A 166 2.90 -3.15 13.98
CA GLY A 166 2.93 -1.96 13.14
C GLY A 166 1.79 -1.01 13.49
N GLY A 167 1.63 -0.72 14.78
CA GLY A 167 0.60 0.16 15.33
C GLY A 167 -0.75 -0.48 15.59
N ALA A 168 -0.98 -1.74 15.20
CA ALA A 168 -2.29 -2.40 15.32
C ALA A 168 -2.68 -2.72 16.78
N ASN A 169 -1.69 -3.02 17.62
CA ASN A 169 -1.87 -3.28 19.05
C ASN A 169 -1.65 -2.02 19.91
N TYR A 170 -1.23 -0.90 19.30
CA TYR A 170 -0.97 0.35 19.99
C TYR A 170 -2.26 1.17 20.14
N CYS A 171 -2.95 1.02 21.27
CA CYS A 171 -4.21 1.71 21.51
C CYS A 171 -4.04 3.18 21.84
N LEU A 172 -4.84 4.02 21.20
CA LEU A 172 -4.88 5.46 21.46
C LEU A 172 -5.86 5.80 22.58
N PHE A 173 -6.90 4.99 22.77
CA PHE A 173 -7.88 5.20 23.83
C PHE A 173 -7.91 3.99 24.74
N LYS A 174 -8.02 4.25 26.05
CA LYS A 174 -8.27 3.17 27.01
C LYS A 174 -9.65 2.58 26.70
N PRO A 175 -9.75 1.28 26.39
CA PRO A 175 -11.05 0.69 26.11
C PRO A 175 -11.93 0.79 27.36
N LYS A 176 -13.17 1.27 27.21
CA LYS A 176 -14.12 1.41 28.32
C LYS A 176 -14.54 0.04 28.89
N ASN A 177 -14.45 -1.02 28.09
CA ASN A 177 -14.77 -2.40 28.46
C ASN A 177 -13.55 -3.30 28.25
N LYS A 178 -13.51 -4.49 28.87
CA LYS A 178 -12.51 -5.55 28.63
C LYS A 178 -12.60 -6.18 27.22
N THR A 179 -13.04 -5.44 26.20
CA THR A 179 -13.03 -5.95 24.83
C THR A 179 -11.59 -6.14 24.38
N PRO A 180 -11.19 -7.35 23.95
CA PRO A 180 -9.78 -7.69 23.73
C PRO A 180 -9.15 -7.03 22.50
N LYS A 181 -9.93 -6.33 21.67
CA LYS A 181 -9.46 -5.75 20.40
C LYS A 181 -9.38 -4.23 20.46
N CYS A 182 -8.20 -3.72 20.13
CA CYS A 182 -7.88 -2.31 20.04
C CYS A 182 -8.60 -1.64 18.84
N LYS A 183 -9.84 -1.17 19.04
CA LYS A 183 -10.65 -0.57 17.96
C LYS A 183 -10.00 0.70 17.38
N TYR A 184 -9.47 1.55 18.26
CA TYR A 184 -8.80 2.79 17.90
C TYR A 184 -7.30 2.65 18.16
N ASN A 185 -6.61 2.09 17.18
CA ASN A 185 -5.17 1.86 17.23
C ASN A 185 -4.41 2.84 16.34
N LEU A 186 -3.11 2.98 16.59
CA LEU A 186 -2.24 3.91 15.89
C LEU A 186 -2.19 3.64 14.38
N ARG A 187 -2.20 2.36 13.98
CA ARG A 187 -2.19 1.95 12.57
C ARG A 187 -3.40 2.49 11.82
N ASN A 188 -4.59 2.26 12.36
CA ASN A 188 -5.84 2.70 11.77
C ASN A 188 -5.88 4.22 11.65
N LEU A 189 -5.43 4.94 12.69
CA LEU A 189 -5.36 6.40 12.64
C LEU A 189 -4.50 6.87 11.45
N TRP A 190 -3.29 6.34 11.32
CA TRP A 190 -2.35 6.74 10.26
C TRP A 190 -2.80 6.29 8.86
N PHE A 191 -3.48 5.14 8.75
CA PHE A 191 -3.95 4.63 7.47
C PHE A 191 -5.13 5.44 6.93
N SER A 192 -6.13 5.74 7.78
CA SER A 192 -7.36 6.42 7.38
C SER A 192 -7.24 7.95 7.39
N TYR A 193 -6.06 8.49 7.72
CA TYR A 193 -5.90 9.93 7.97
C TYR A 193 -6.14 10.79 6.71
N LEU A 194 -5.95 10.19 5.54
CA LEU A 194 -6.12 10.84 4.25
C LEU A 194 -7.34 10.29 3.47
N ASP A 195 -8.26 9.58 4.13
CA ASP A 195 -9.48 9.10 3.49
C ASP A 195 -10.31 10.29 2.99
N GLY A 196 -10.68 10.28 1.72
CA GLY A 196 -11.44 11.35 1.08
C GLY A 196 -10.64 12.63 0.76
N TYR A 197 -9.34 12.67 1.03
CA TYR A 197 -8.50 13.80 0.62
C TYR A 197 -8.10 13.67 -0.85
N ALA A 198 -8.26 14.76 -1.61
CA ALA A 198 -7.82 14.85 -3.00
C ALA A 198 -6.43 15.50 -3.06
N PHE A 199 -5.52 14.88 -3.81
CA PHE A 199 -4.13 15.32 -3.94
C PHE A 199 -3.89 15.92 -5.31
N ASP A 200 -3.17 17.04 -5.39
CA ASP A 200 -2.71 17.59 -6.66
C ASP A 200 -1.19 17.51 -6.72
N LEU A 201 -0.68 16.87 -7.78
CA LEU A 201 0.75 16.60 -7.95
C LEU A 201 1.49 17.91 -8.23
N GLN A 202 2.22 18.43 -7.23
CA GLN A 202 2.75 19.79 -7.30
C GLN A 202 4.03 19.95 -8.15
N SER A 203 4.76 18.88 -8.49
CA SER A 203 5.82 18.85 -9.51
C SER A 203 6.45 17.46 -9.62
N PRO A 204 7.06 17.07 -10.75
CA PRO A 204 7.82 15.84 -10.84
C PRO A 204 9.10 15.97 -10.00
N LEU A 205 9.29 15.01 -9.08
CA LEU A 205 10.55 14.86 -8.35
C LEU A 205 11.44 13.84 -9.05
N PRO A 206 12.78 13.97 -8.94
CA PRO A 206 13.68 12.96 -9.46
C PRO A 206 13.39 11.60 -8.79
N PRO A 207 13.46 10.48 -9.53
CA PRO A 207 13.27 9.17 -8.96
C PRO A 207 14.29 8.92 -7.85
N SER A 208 13.83 8.33 -6.75
CA SER A 208 14.68 7.87 -5.66
C SER A 208 14.67 6.34 -5.65
N PRO A 209 15.78 5.66 -5.32
CA PRO A 209 15.79 4.22 -5.11
C PRO A 209 14.72 3.80 -4.10
N ILE A 210 14.12 2.62 -4.30
CA ILE A 210 13.00 2.14 -3.48
C ILE A 210 13.41 1.96 -2.02
N GLU A 211 14.67 1.57 -1.78
CA GLU A 211 15.30 1.44 -0.47
C GLU A 211 15.34 2.80 0.25
N THR A 212 15.80 3.84 -0.45
CA THR A 212 15.86 5.20 0.11
C THR A 212 14.48 5.72 0.48
N ILE A 213 13.46 5.40 -0.32
CA ILE A 213 12.07 5.76 -0.02
C ILE A 213 11.59 5.05 1.25
N ILE A 214 11.84 3.75 1.34
CA ILE A 214 11.47 2.91 2.49
C ILE A 214 12.15 3.41 3.77
N GLU A 215 13.44 3.72 3.73
CA GLU A 215 14.20 4.24 4.86
C GLU A 215 13.68 5.62 5.29
N ASN A 216 13.41 6.51 4.34
CA ASN A 216 12.83 7.81 4.63
C ASN A 216 11.44 7.68 5.27
N ALA A 217 10.59 6.80 4.76
CA ALA A 217 9.28 6.52 5.35
C ALA A 217 9.41 5.93 6.76
N ALA A 218 10.37 5.02 7.00
CA ALA A 218 10.66 4.50 8.33
C ALA A 218 11.07 5.61 9.30
N ASN A 219 11.94 6.54 8.88
CA ASN A 219 12.34 7.70 9.68
C ASN A 219 11.14 8.58 10.07
N GLN A 220 10.20 8.81 9.15
CA GLN A 220 8.97 9.54 9.46
C GLN A 220 8.07 8.80 10.46
N ALA A 221 8.13 7.46 10.49
CA ALA A 221 7.31 6.65 11.39
C ALA A 221 7.69 6.82 12.86
N VAL A 222 8.90 7.31 13.18
CA VAL A 222 9.29 7.66 14.55
C VAL A 222 8.31 8.67 15.16
N TYR A 223 7.85 9.63 14.36
CA TYR A 223 6.88 10.63 14.80
C TYR A 223 5.51 10.01 15.14
N ALA A 224 5.11 8.92 14.49
CA ALA A 224 3.87 8.21 14.81
C ALA A 224 3.83 7.72 16.25
N TYR A 225 4.98 7.41 16.83
CA TYR A 225 5.11 6.92 18.21
C TYR A 225 5.40 8.06 19.21
N ALA A 226 5.36 9.32 18.79
CA ALA A 226 5.45 10.46 19.70
C ALA A 226 4.21 10.59 20.61
N ILE A 227 3.08 9.99 20.21
CA ILE A 227 1.88 9.89 21.04
C ILE A 227 1.96 8.72 22.01
N ARG A 228 1.61 8.94 23.28
CA ARG A 228 1.61 7.88 24.30
C ARG A 228 0.43 6.92 24.08
N GLN A 229 0.63 5.64 24.40
CA GLN A 229 -0.47 4.68 24.45
C GLN A 229 -1.55 5.16 25.42
N TYR A 230 -2.81 4.91 25.07
CA TYR A 230 -4.01 5.32 25.80
C TYR A 230 -4.16 6.83 25.97
N SER A 231 -3.54 7.63 25.09
CA SER A 231 -3.73 9.08 25.03
C SER A 231 -4.48 9.55 23.78
N THR A 232 -5.36 10.54 23.98
CA THR A 232 -6.09 11.19 22.89
C THR A 232 -5.10 12.02 22.05
N PRO A 233 -5.08 11.86 20.71
CA PRO A 233 -4.26 12.70 19.85
C PRO A 233 -4.58 14.18 20.02
N SER A 234 -3.55 15.00 20.22
CA SER A 234 -3.71 16.46 20.25
C SER A 234 -4.01 17.00 18.85
N ARG A 235 -4.50 18.24 18.78
CA ARG A 235 -4.69 18.94 17.50
C ARG A 235 -3.37 19.08 16.74
N ALA A 236 -2.30 19.50 17.42
CA ALA A 236 -0.98 19.62 16.81
C ALA A 236 -0.46 18.27 16.29
N TYR A 237 -0.69 17.17 17.02
CA TYR A 237 -0.30 15.85 16.57
C TYR A 237 -0.99 15.48 15.26
N ARG A 238 -2.29 15.73 15.21
CA ARG A 238 -3.17 15.52 14.06
C ARG A 238 -2.75 16.35 12.84
N GLU A 239 -2.49 17.64 13.02
CA GLU A 239 -2.04 18.54 11.94
C GLU A 239 -0.69 18.11 11.37
N LYS A 240 0.28 17.75 12.22
CA LYS A 240 1.57 17.27 11.75
C LYS A 240 1.50 15.88 11.10
N THR A 241 0.63 15.00 11.59
CA THR A 241 0.36 13.70 10.95
C THR A 241 -0.18 13.90 9.54
N PHE A 242 -1.12 14.83 9.37
CA PHE A 242 -1.64 15.21 8.07
C PHE A 242 -0.52 15.69 7.14
N GLU A 243 0.30 16.65 7.59
CA GLU A 243 1.40 17.23 6.81
C GLU A 243 2.42 16.15 6.35
N VAL A 244 2.79 15.24 7.25
CA VAL A 244 3.70 14.13 6.92
C VAL A 244 3.08 13.22 5.87
N LEU A 245 1.84 12.80 6.07
CA LEU A 245 1.17 11.85 5.19
C LEU A 245 0.84 12.46 3.83
N SER A 246 0.36 13.71 3.78
CA SER A 246 0.07 14.40 2.50
C SER A 246 1.33 14.53 1.66
N LYS A 247 2.45 14.93 2.29
CA LYS A 247 3.75 14.97 1.61
C LYS A 247 4.14 13.59 1.07
N GLN A 248 4.03 12.52 1.87
CA GLN A 248 4.35 11.16 1.40
C GLN A 248 3.44 10.71 0.25
N ALA A 249 2.16 11.06 0.27
CA ALA A 249 1.21 10.75 -0.79
C ALA A 249 1.53 11.50 -2.10
N ASP A 250 1.93 12.77 -2.02
CA ASP A 250 2.37 13.55 -3.19
C ASP A 250 3.65 12.96 -3.80
N LEU A 251 4.62 12.59 -2.96
CA LEU A 251 5.84 11.89 -3.39
C LEU A 251 5.50 10.55 -4.07
N ALA A 252 4.57 9.80 -3.49
CA ALA A 252 4.11 8.53 -4.06
C ALA A 252 3.47 8.74 -5.43
N ALA A 253 2.61 9.75 -5.59
CA ALA A 253 1.96 10.06 -6.86
C ALA A 253 2.98 10.45 -7.94
N ALA A 254 3.96 11.28 -7.59
CA ALA A 254 5.05 11.67 -8.50
C ALA A 254 5.90 10.46 -8.94
N HIS A 255 6.26 9.58 -8.00
CA HIS A 255 7.06 8.40 -8.34
C HIS A 255 6.25 7.38 -9.14
N VAL A 256 4.98 7.19 -8.84
CA VAL A 256 4.07 6.35 -9.63
C VAL A 256 3.99 6.86 -11.07
N LEU A 257 3.86 8.18 -11.27
CA LEU A 257 3.87 8.77 -12.62
C LEU A 257 5.20 8.50 -13.34
N PHE A 258 6.33 8.68 -12.66
CA PHE A 258 7.65 8.36 -13.23
C PHE A 258 7.75 6.89 -13.63
N LEU A 259 7.35 5.98 -12.74
CA LEU A 259 7.34 4.53 -12.98
C LEU A 259 6.50 4.17 -14.21
N TRP A 260 5.29 4.72 -14.34
CA TRP A 260 4.45 4.47 -15.50
C TRP A 260 5.06 5.02 -16.78
N ARG A 261 5.61 6.23 -16.76
CA ARG A 261 6.31 6.78 -17.92
C ARG A 261 7.44 5.88 -18.34
N ASP A 262 8.27 5.44 -17.40
CA ASP A 262 9.39 4.58 -17.73
C ASP A 262 8.95 3.20 -18.27
N ILE A 263 7.88 2.60 -17.75
CA ILE A 263 7.39 1.29 -18.24
C ILE A 263 6.71 1.38 -19.62
N PHE A 264 5.97 2.46 -19.89
CA PHE A 264 5.08 2.56 -21.05
C PHE A 264 5.53 3.56 -22.12
N SER A 265 6.56 4.37 -21.87
CA SER A 265 7.14 5.22 -22.92
C SER A 265 8.03 4.36 -23.81
N SER A 266 7.86 4.50 -25.13
CA SER A 266 8.71 3.87 -26.13
C SER A 266 10.15 4.37 -25.97
N ASN A 267 11.13 3.47 -25.92
CA ASN A 267 12.51 3.82 -26.27
C ASN A 267 12.58 4.14 -27.77
#